data_AF-A0A963S1E4-F1
#
_entry.id   AF-A0A963S1E4-F1
#
_cell.length_a   1.000
_cell.length_b   1.000
_cell.length_c   1.000
_cell.angle_alpha   90.00
_cell.angle_beta   90.00
_cell.angle_gamma   90.00
#
_symmetry.space_group_name_H-M   'P 1'
#
loop_
_entity.id
_entity.type
_entity.pdbx_description
1 polymer ?
#
loop_
_entity_poly.entity_id
_entity_poly.type
_entity_poly.pdbx_seq_one_letter_code
_entity_poly.pdbx_strand_id
1 'polypeptide(L)'
;MTTSTHLIRTRRFLPLFVTQLLGAFNDNLFKNAMVLYVVYSVYNSEEAEAQFSATASAVFIIPFFVLSALSGQLADMRDKAKIIRIVKFCEILIMMVGGAGLLMAWQGMAITSAAIPLMLVALFAMGIHSTFFGPIKYAILPQHLRPGEVLAGTGLIEAGTYIA
;
A
#
# COMPACT_ATOMS: atom_id res chain seq x y z
N MET A 1 27.52 9.66 -10.99
CA MET A 1 26.08 9.86 -10.71
C MET A 1 25.15 9.00 -11.57
N THR A 2 25.66 8.09 -12.42
CA THR A 2 24.87 7.20 -13.30
C THR A 2 24.59 5.81 -12.71
N THR A 3 25.08 5.52 -11.51
CA THR A 3 25.03 4.19 -10.90
C THR A 3 23.61 3.77 -10.50
N SER A 4 22.72 4.73 -10.19
CA SER A 4 21.36 4.45 -9.71
C SER A 4 20.45 3.92 -10.81
N THR A 5 20.40 4.56 -11.99
CA THR A 5 19.50 4.12 -13.08
C THR A 5 19.88 2.75 -13.64
N HIS A 6 21.15 2.37 -13.56
CA HIS A 6 21.60 1.03 -13.92
C HIS A 6 20.98 -0.05 -13.02
N LEU A 7 20.77 0.21 -11.73
CA LEU A 7 20.18 -0.77 -10.78
C LEU A 7 18.78 -1.22 -11.22
N ILE A 8 17.96 -0.30 -11.74
CA ILE A 8 16.60 -0.61 -12.23
C ILE A 8 16.65 -1.67 -13.34
N ARG A 9 17.73 -1.77 -14.13
CA ARG A 9 17.85 -2.77 -15.20
C ARG A 9 18.41 -4.12 -14.71
N THR A 10 18.82 -4.22 -13.45
CA THR A 10 19.43 -5.46 -12.93
C THR A 10 18.40 -6.45 -12.44
N ARG A 11 18.57 -7.75 -12.75
CA ARG A 11 17.65 -8.82 -12.36
C ARG A 11 17.47 -8.98 -10.84
N ARG A 12 18.43 -8.52 -10.05
CA ARG A 12 18.39 -8.57 -8.56
C ARG A 12 17.56 -7.46 -7.92
N PHE A 13 17.36 -6.34 -8.62
CA PHE A 13 16.67 -5.17 -8.07
C PHE A 13 15.36 -4.87 -8.81
N LEU A 14 15.30 -5.06 -10.13
CA LEU A 14 14.11 -4.77 -10.94
C LEU A 14 12.83 -5.41 -10.38
N PRO A 15 12.78 -6.71 -10.03
CA PRO A 15 11.56 -7.32 -9.53
C PRO A 15 11.11 -6.72 -8.18
N LEU A 16 12.07 -6.40 -7.31
CA LEU A 16 11.80 -5.75 -6.03
C LEU A 16 11.25 -4.33 -6.25
N PHE A 17 11.89 -3.55 -7.12
CA PHE A 17 11.47 -2.20 -7.46
C PHE A 17 10.06 -2.17 -8.04
N VAL A 18 9.77 -3.02 -9.05
CA VAL A 18 8.45 -3.08 -9.69
C VAL A 18 7.38 -3.51 -8.69
N THR A 19 7.65 -4.51 -7.85
CA THR A 19 6.70 -4.99 -6.83
C THR A 19 6.36 -3.90 -5.81
N GLN A 20 7.34 -3.08 -5.44
CA GLN A 20 7.14 -1.99 -4.48
C GLN A 20 6.43 -0.79 -5.12
N LEU A 21 6.80 -0.43 -6.35
CA LEU A 21 6.13 0.61 -7.14
C LEU A 21 4.65 0.28 -7.36
N LEU A 22 4.36 -0.93 -7.86
CA LEU A 22 2.99 -1.37 -8.10
C LEU A 22 2.19 -1.50 -6.80
N GLY A 23 2.84 -1.89 -5.70
CA GLY A 23 2.22 -1.92 -4.38
C GLY A 23 1.79 -0.51 -3.93
N ALA A 24 2.71 0.45 -3.95
CA ALA A 24 2.40 1.83 -3.60
C ALA A 24 1.30 2.42 -4.50
N PHE A 25 1.37 2.13 -5.80
CA PHE A 25 0.38 2.59 -6.77
C PHE A 25 -1.00 1.99 -6.48
N ASN A 26 -1.05 0.69 -6.16
CA ASN A 26 -2.30 0.02 -5.81
C ASN A 26 -2.97 0.64 -4.57
N ASP A 27 -2.19 0.91 -3.52
CA ASP A 27 -2.69 1.54 -2.28
C ASP A 27 -3.30 2.93 -2.57
N ASN A 28 -2.56 3.76 -3.31
CA ASN A 28 -2.99 5.11 -3.67
C ASN A 28 -4.19 5.08 -4.62
N LEU A 29 -4.16 4.22 -5.64
CA LEU A 29 -5.26 4.06 -6.60
C LEU A 29 -6.55 3.64 -5.90
N PHE A 30 -6.50 2.61 -5.05
CA PHE A 30 -7.69 2.13 -4.35
C PHE A 30 -8.26 3.20 -3.42
N LYS A 31 -7.42 3.82 -2.59
CA LYS A 31 -7.84 4.87 -1.66
C LYS A 31 -8.46 6.06 -2.41
N ASN A 32 -7.80 6.54 -3.46
CA ASN A 32 -8.29 7.68 -4.23
C ASN A 32 -9.57 7.33 -4.99
N ALA A 33 -9.66 6.14 -5.62
CA ALA A 33 -10.88 5.70 -6.30
C ALA A 33 -12.07 5.61 -5.33
N MET A 34 -11.87 5.05 -4.14
CA MET A 34 -12.89 4.99 -3.10
C MET A 34 -13.34 6.39 -2.67
N VAL A 35 -12.40 7.28 -2.34
CA VAL A 35 -12.72 8.65 -1.90
C VAL A 35 -13.47 9.40 -3.01
N LEU A 36 -12.95 9.41 -4.24
CA LEU A 36 -13.59 10.07 -5.38
C LEU A 36 -15.00 9.53 -5.61
N TYR A 37 -15.19 8.21 -5.57
CA TYR A 37 -16.53 7.63 -5.74
C TYR A 37 -17.49 8.12 -4.66
N VAL A 38 -17.11 8.02 -3.38
CA VAL A 38 -17.98 8.38 -2.25
C VAL A 38 -18.31 9.87 -2.26
N VAL A 39 -17.32 10.72 -2.54
CA VAL A 39 -17.48 12.17 -2.62
C VAL A 39 -18.45 12.56 -3.72
N TYR A 40 -18.17 12.13 -4.96
CA TYR A 40 -18.93 12.58 -6.13
C TYR A 40 -20.28 11.88 -6.29
N SER A 41 -20.41 10.63 -5.82
CA SER A 41 -21.63 9.83 -6.06
C SER A 41 -22.59 9.79 -4.87
N VAL A 42 -22.11 10.09 -3.64
CA VAL A 42 -22.93 9.91 -2.42
C VAL A 42 -23.18 11.22 -1.70
N TYR A 43 -22.13 11.99 -1.36
CA TYR A 43 -22.31 13.17 -0.53
C TYR A 43 -22.59 14.45 -1.32
N ASN A 44 -21.93 14.63 -2.46
CA ASN A 44 -22.07 15.82 -3.31
C ASN A 44 -21.96 17.16 -2.53
N SER A 45 -21.08 17.18 -1.52
CA SER A 45 -20.79 18.35 -0.68
C SER A 45 -19.32 18.38 -0.29
N GLU A 46 -18.67 19.54 -0.40
CA GLU A 46 -17.25 19.74 -0.10
C GLU A 46 -16.90 19.46 1.38
N GLU A 47 -17.79 19.77 2.32
CA GLU A 47 -17.56 19.53 3.74
C GLU A 47 -17.53 18.03 4.09
N ALA A 48 -18.47 17.25 3.55
CA ALA A 48 -18.49 15.80 3.75
C ALA A 48 -17.31 15.11 3.05
N GLU A 49 -16.82 15.68 1.93
CA GLU A 49 -15.59 15.22 1.29
C GLU A 49 -14.39 15.32 2.22
N ALA A 50 -14.17 16.51 2.80
CA ALA A 50 -13.04 16.74 3.69
C ALA A 50 -13.08 15.78 4.90
N GLN A 51 -14.27 15.60 5.49
CA GLN A 51 -14.46 14.69 6.63
C GLN A 51 -14.24 13.22 6.25
N PHE A 52 -14.77 12.76 5.12
CA PHE A 52 -14.62 11.37 4.68
C PHE A 52 -13.17 11.07 4.30
N SER A 53 -12.51 11.96 3.55
CA SER A 53 -11.10 11.82 3.16
C SER A 53 -10.17 11.79 4.37
N ALA A 54 -10.42 12.65 5.36
CA ALA A 54 -9.69 12.65 6.63
C ALA A 54 -9.91 11.33 7.39
N THR A 55 -11.15 10.85 7.46
CA THR A 55 -11.50 9.59 8.12
C THR A 55 -10.84 8.40 7.44
N ALA A 56 -10.93 8.30 6.11
CA ALA A 56 -10.28 7.25 5.33
C ALA A 56 -8.76 7.24 5.54
N SER A 57 -8.14 8.43 5.54
CA SER A 57 -6.70 8.58 5.83
C SER A 57 -6.35 8.12 7.24
N ALA A 58 -7.14 8.49 8.25
CA ALA A 58 -6.95 8.04 9.62
C ALA A 58 -7.08 6.51 9.74
N VAL A 59 -8.11 5.92 9.14
CA VAL A 59 -8.34 4.46 9.11
C VAL A 59 -7.14 3.72 8.50
N PHE A 60 -6.55 4.26 7.43
CA PHE A 60 -5.37 3.68 6.81
C PHE A 60 -4.10 3.82 7.68
N ILE A 61 -3.93 4.94 8.39
CA ILE A 61 -2.71 5.26 9.15
C ILE A 61 -2.70 4.66 10.56
N ILE A 62 -3.85 4.52 11.23
CA ILE A 62 -3.95 4.00 12.60
C ILE A 62 -3.21 2.66 12.79
N PRO A 63 -3.35 1.67 11.90
CA PRO A 63 -2.60 0.42 11.99
C PRO A 63 -1.09 0.61 12.03
N PHE A 64 -0.55 1.58 11.28
CA PHE A 64 0.89 1.88 11.29
C PHE A 64 1.35 2.29 12.67
N PHE A 65 0.61 3.19 13.31
CA PHE A 65 0.94 3.65 14.65
C PHE A 65 0.91 2.50 15.65
N VAL A 66 -0.17 1.72 15.66
CA VAL A 66 -0.41 0.67 16.67
C VAL A 66 0.47 -0.56 16.48
N LEU A 67 0.76 -0.96 15.23
CA LEU A 67 1.48 -2.20 14.91
C LEU A 67 2.94 -1.98 14.47
N SER A 68 3.43 -0.74 14.42
CA SER A 68 4.81 -0.40 14.00
C SER A 68 5.87 -1.22 14.74
N ALA A 69 5.84 -1.27 16.07
CA ALA A 69 6.82 -1.99 16.87
C ALA A 69 6.85 -3.49 16.54
N LEU A 70 5.67 -4.12 16.43
CA LEU A 70 5.54 -5.53 16.08
C LEU A 70 6.06 -5.80 14.66
N SER A 71 5.74 -4.91 13.71
CA SER A 71 6.19 -5.04 12.32
C SER A 71 7.72 -4.96 12.19
N GLY A 72 8.37 -4.04 12.92
CA GLY A 72 9.83 -3.91 12.95
C GLY A 72 10.51 -5.14 13.52
N GLN A 73 10.05 -5.65 14.67
CA GLN A 73 10.59 -6.87 15.27
C GLN A 73 10.48 -8.08 14.35
N LEU A 74 9.35 -8.24 13.67
CA LEU A 74 9.17 -9.31 12.70
C LEU A 74 10.10 -9.15 11.49
N ALA A 75 10.31 -7.92 11.01
CA ALA A 75 11.24 -7.65 9.92
C ALA A 75 12.68 -8.07 10.28
N ASP A 76 13.10 -7.83 11.52
CA ASP A 76 14.45 -8.15 11.98
C ASP A 76 14.64 -9.65 12.21
N MET A 77 13.70 -10.30 12.90
CA MET A 77 13.88 -11.66 13.43
C MET A 77 13.49 -12.80 12.49
N ARG A 78 12.78 -12.51 11.39
CA ARG A 78 12.24 -13.55 10.49
C ARG A 78 12.82 -13.46 9.09
N ASP A 79 12.47 -14.44 8.25
CA ASP A 79 12.80 -14.46 6.82
C ASP A 79 11.96 -13.43 6.06
N LYS A 80 12.63 -12.38 5.57
CA LYS A 80 12.04 -11.23 4.88
C LYS A 80 11.28 -11.69 3.64
N ALA A 81 11.83 -12.64 2.87
CA ALA A 81 11.23 -13.12 1.64
C ALA A 81 9.97 -13.95 1.87
N LYS A 82 9.88 -14.68 3.00
CA LYS A 82 8.64 -15.38 3.39
C LYS A 82 7.56 -14.40 3.79
N ILE A 83 7.89 -13.40 4.62
CA ILE A 83 6.89 -12.41 5.05
C ILE A 83 6.38 -11.60 3.86
N ILE A 84 7.27 -11.14 2.96
CA ILE A 84 6.86 -10.41 1.74
C ILE A 84 5.84 -11.23 0.93
N ARG A 85 6.09 -12.54 0.74
CA ARG A 85 5.18 -13.41 -0.01
C ARG A 85 3.80 -13.53 0.65
N ILE A 86 3.76 -13.66 1.97
CA ILE A 86 2.50 -13.74 2.72
C ILE A 86 1.75 -12.41 2.63
N VAL A 87 2.45 -11.31 2.91
CA VAL A 87 1.90 -9.95 2.90
C VAL A 87 1.34 -9.63 1.50
N LYS A 88 2.11 -9.88 0.43
CA LYS A 88 1.63 -9.70 -0.94
C LYS A 88 0.50 -10.65 -1.35
N PHE A 89 0.41 -11.84 -0.79
CA PHE A 89 -0.75 -12.69 -0.99
C PHE A 89 -2.00 -12.10 -0.32
N CYS A 90 -1.86 -11.58 0.91
CA CYS A 90 -2.94 -10.87 1.60
C CYS A 90 -3.37 -9.62 0.83
N GLU A 91 -2.45 -8.89 0.19
CA GLU A 91 -2.77 -7.74 -0.69
C GLU A 91 -3.83 -8.11 -1.73
N ILE A 92 -3.66 -9.24 -2.41
CA ILE A 92 -4.61 -9.72 -3.44
C ILE A 92 -5.98 -9.98 -2.82
N LEU A 93 -6.03 -10.65 -1.66
CA LEU A 93 -7.30 -10.93 -0.97
C LEU A 93 -8.02 -9.63 -0.56
N ILE A 94 -7.26 -8.68 0.00
CA ILE A 94 -7.81 -7.39 0.43
C ILE A 94 -8.30 -6.59 -0.78
N MET A 95 -7.55 -6.60 -1.89
CA MET A 95 -7.96 -5.93 -3.13
C MET A 95 -9.18 -6.57 -3.78
N MET A 96 -9.37 -7.89 -3.68
CA MET A 96 -10.61 -8.52 -4.13
C MET A 96 -11.81 -8.04 -3.32
N VAL A 97 -11.66 -7.89 -1.99
CA VAL A 97 -12.72 -7.38 -1.11
C VAL A 97 -13.02 -5.91 -1.41
N GLY A 98 -11.98 -5.07 -1.50
CA GLY A 98 -12.13 -3.65 -1.83
C GLY A 98 -12.72 -3.44 -3.23
N GLY A 99 -12.25 -4.21 -4.22
CA GLY A 99 -12.78 -4.21 -5.58
C GLY A 99 -14.25 -4.64 -5.65
N ALA A 100 -14.66 -5.64 -4.87
CA ALA A 100 -16.06 -6.01 -4.76
C ALA A 100 -16.90 -4.86 -4.19
N GLY A 101 -16.39 -4.13 -3.19
CA GLY A 101 -17.03 -2.92 -2.67
C GLY A 101 -17.22 -1.84 -3.74
N LEU A 102 -16.18 -1.55 -4.52
CA LEU A 102 -16.25 -0.61 -5.64
C LEU A 102 -17.24 -1.06 -6.73
N LEU A 103 -17.26 -2.35 -7.07
CA LEU A 103 -18.19 -2.90 -8.05
C LEU A 103 -19.65 -2.79 -7.59
N MET A 104 -19.93 -3.12 -6.31
CA MET A 104 -21.26 -2.94 -5.72
C MET A 104 -21.70 -1.48 -5.76
N ALA A 105 -20.78 -0.57 -5.43
CA ALA A 105 -21.03 0.86 -5.47
C ALA A 105 -21.34 1.31 -6.91
N TRP A 106 -20.54 0.88 -7.89
CA TRP A 106 -20.75 1.21 -9.30
C TRP A 106 -22.10 0.70 -9.84
N GLN A 107 -22.58 -0.45 -9.37
CA GLN A 107 -23.91 -0.98 -9.69
C GLN A 107 -25.07 -0.31 -8.94
N GLY A 108 -24.77 0.63 -8.03
CA GLY A 108 -25.76 1.33 -7.21
C GLY A 108 -26.39 0.46 -6.10
N MET A 109 -25.79 -0.70 -5.79
CA MET A 109 -26.36 -1.64 -4.83
C MET A 109 -25.84 -1.38 -3.42
N ALA A 110 -26.75 -1.21 -2.46
CA ALA A 110 -26.43 -1.18 -1.03
C ALA A 110 -25.24 -0.26 -0.68
N ILE A 111 -25.22 0.94 -1.29
CA ILE A 111 -24.05 1.84 -1.26
C ILE A 111 -23.63 2.16 0.17
N THR A 112 -24.57 2.61 0.99
CA THR A 112 -24.33 3.02 2.38
C THR A 112 -24.25 1.84 3.36
N SER A 113 -25.01 0.77 3.13
CA SER A 113 -25.10 -0.35 4.07
C SER A 113 -24.00 -1.40 3.91
N ALA A 114 -23.46 -1.58 2.70
CA ALA A 114 -22.50 -2.63 2.41
C ALA A 114 -21.28 -2.12 1.64
N ALA A 115 -21.45 -1.37 0.55
CA ALA A 115 -20.33 -1.03 -0.32
C ALA A 115 -19.28 -0.14 0.38
N ILE A 116 -19.70 0.98 0.99
CA ILE A 116 -18.79 1.87 1.73
C ILE A 116 -18.11 1.17 2.90
N PRO A 117 -18.84 0.47 3.81
CA PRO A 117 -18.20 -0.31 4.86
C PRO A 117 -17.19 -1.33 4.34
N LEU A 118 -17.49 -2.04 3.25
CA LEU A 118 -16.59 -3.03 2.67
C LEU A 118 -15.30 -2.40 2.15
N MET A 119 -15.40 -1.24 1.49
CA MET A 119 -14.23 -0.48 1.03
C MET A 119 -13.40 0.05 2.20
N LEU A 120 -14.04 0.54 3.28
CA LEU A 120 -13.35 1.00 4.49
C LEU A 120 -12.66 -0.15 5.24
N VAL A 121 -13.28 -1.32 5.32
CA VAL A 121 -12.66 -2.53 5.88
C VAL A 121 -11.46 -2.95 5.05
N ALA A 122 -11.57 -2.93 3.72
CA ALA A 122 -10.43 -3.19 2.85
C ALA A 122 -9.31 -2.16 3.05
N LEU A 123 -9.65 -0.87 3.18
CA LEU A 123 -8.67 0.19 3.44
C LEU A 123 -7.96 0.00 4.79
N PHE A 124 -8.69 -0.37 5.83
CA PHE A 124 -8.12 -0.68 7.14
C PHE A 124 -7.17 -1.89 7.06
N ALA A 125 -7.61 -2.97 6.39
CA ALA A 125 -6.79 -4.15 6.18
C ALA A 125 -5.54 -3.84 5.35
N MET A 126 -5.64 -2.93 4.37
CA MET A 126 -4.47 -2.40 3.65
C MET A 126 -3.53 -1.61 4.56
N GLY A 127 -4.06 -0.81 5.49
CA GLY A 127 -3.23 -0.15 6.50
C GLY A 127 -2.43 -1.15 7.34
N ILE A 128 -3.06 -2.24 7.79
CA ILE A 128 -2.38 -3.34 8.50
C ILE A 128 -1.30 -3.96 7.60
N HIS A 129 -1.68 -4.35 6.38
CA HIS A 129 -0.77 -4.92 5.39
C HIS A 129 0.47 -4.06 5.17
N SER A 130 0.27 -2.77 4.89
CA SER A 130 1.34 -1.83 4.55
C SER A 130 2.20 -1.49 5.78
N THR A 131 1.67 -1.63 7.00
CA THR A 131 2.46 -1.58 8.25
C THR A 131 3.51 -2.69 8.31
N PHE A 132 3.14 -3.92 7.95
CA PHE A 132 4.10 -5.03 7.91
C PHE A 132 5.05 -4.94 6.72
N PHE A 133 4.55 -4.49 5.56
CA PHE A 133 5.39 -4.36 4.37
C PHE A 133 6.45 -3.27 4.49
N GLY A 134 6.12 -2.16 5.18
CA GLY A 134 6.96 -0.96 5.30
C GLY A 134 8.40 -1.25 5.76
N PRO A 135 8.64 -1.81 6.95
CA PRO A 135 10.01 -2.12 7.40
C PRO A 135 10.69 -3.18 6.54
N ILE A 136 9.93 -4.16 6.07
CA ILE A 136 10.47 -5.34 5.38
C ILE A 136 11.00 -4.98 3.98
N LYS A 137 10.34 -4.03 3.29
CA LYS A 137 10.74 -3.61 1.94
C LYS A 137 12.12 -2.96 1.92
N TYR A 138 12.54 -2.33 3.02
CA TYR A 138 13.90 -1.80 3.18
C TYR A 138 14.87 -2.84 3.74
N ALA A 139 14.44 -3.65 4.70
CA ALA A 139 15.26 -4.69 5.32
C ALA A 139 15.77 -5.76 4.33
N ILE A 140 15.05 -5.98 3.22
CA ILE A 140 15.46 -6.92 2.17
C ILE A 140 16.53 -6.36 1.21
N LEU A 141 16.72 -5.04 1.14
CA LEU A 141 17.63 -4.41 0.17
C LEU A 141 19.10 -4.77 0.37
N PRO A 142 19.65 -4.74 1.60
CA PRO A 142 21.04 -5.14 1.83
C PRO A 142 21.33 -6.61 1.48
N GLN A 143 20.29 -7.45 1.38
CA GLN A 143 20.43 -8.86 1.00
C GLN A 143 20.54 -9.06 -0.52
N HIS A 144 20.07 -8.09 -1.32
CA HIS A 144 20.01 -8.17 -2.79
C HIS A 144 20.96 -7.20 -3.49
N LEU A 145 21.42 -6.16 -2.79
CA LEU A 145 22.29 -5.11 -3.30
C LEU A 145 23.69 -5.22 -2.70
N ARG A 146 24.71 -4.77 -3.43
CA ARG A 146 26.07 -4.64 -2.87
C ARG A 146 26.10 -3.50 -1.86
N PRO A 147 27.04 -3.49 -0.89
CA PRO A 147 27.12 -2.45 0.14
C PRO A 147 27.11 -1.01 -0.40
N GLY A 148 27.83 -0.75 -1.51
CA GLY A 148 27.86 0.57 -2.15
C GLY A 148 26.61 0.93 -2.98
N GLU A 149 25.67 0.00 -3.14
CA GLU A 149 24.44 0.17 -3.94
C GLU A 149 23.20 0.39 -3.07
N VAL A 150 23.26 0.11 -1.76
CA VAL A 150 22.11 0.16 -0.85
C VAL A 150 21.49 1.56 -0.83
N LEU A 151 22.29 2.61 -0.67
CA LEU A 151 21.80 3.99 -0.65
C LEU A 151 21.06 4.36 -1.95
N ALA A 152 21.64 4.00 -3.09
CA ALA A 152 21.03 4.25 -4.39
C ALA A 152 19.74 3.44 -4.59
N GLY A 153 19.74 2.16 -4.17
CA GLY A 153 18.56 1.30 -4.22
C GLY A 153 17.40 1.80 -3.36
N THR A 154 17.69 2.23 -2.13
CA THR A 154 16.70 2.86 -1.25
C THR A 154 16.13 4.12 -1.87
N GLY A 155 16.98 5.01 -2.39
CA GLY A 155 16.52 6.25 -3.05
C GLY A 155 15.62 6.00 -4.25
N LEU A 156 15.89 4.95 -5.03
CA LEU A 156 15.02 4.55 -6.15
C LEU A 156 13.65 4.06 -5.68
N ILE A 157 13.61 3.25 -4.63
CA ILE A 157 12.34 2.76 -4.05
C ILE A 157 11.49 3.90 -3.48
N GLU A 158 12.13 4.85 -2.78
CA GLU A 158 11.48 6.06 -2.30
C GLU A 158 10.90 6.86 -3.48
N ALA A 159 11.72 7.14 -4.50
CA ALA A 159 11.26 7.86 -5.69
C ALA A 159 10.09 7.15 -6.38
N GLY A 160 10.14 5.82 -6.48
CA GLY A 160 9.02 5.03 -7.01
C GLY A 160 7.76 5.18 -6.16
N THR A 161 7.90 5.11 -4.83
CA THR A 161 6.77 5.27 -3.90
C THR A 161 6.16 6.68 -3.97
N TYR A 162 6.96 7.72 -4.18
CA TYR A 162 6.47 9.11 -4.33
C TYR A 162 5.77 9.38 -5.66
N ILE A 163 6.18 8.69 -6.74
CA ILE A 163 5.56 8.84 -8.06
C ILE A 163 4.20 8.13 -8.13
N ALA A 164 4.07 7.03 -7.40
CA ALA A 164 2.91 6.16 -7.36
C ALA A 164 1.72 6.78 -6.63
#